data_AF-A0A3T0N411-F1
#
_entry.id   AF-A0A3T0N411-F1
#
_cell.length_a   1.000
_cell.length_b   1.000
_cell.length_c   1.000
_cell.angle_alpha   90.00
_cell.angle_beta   90.00
_cell.angle_gamma   90.00
#
_symmetry.space_group_name_H-M   'P 1'
#
loop_
_entity.id
_entity.type
_entity.pdbx_description
1 polymer ?
#
loop_
_entity_poly.entity_id
_entity_poly.type
_entity_poly.pdbx_seq_one_letter_code
_entity_poly.pdbx_strand_id
1 'polypeptide(L)'
;MTGKTNIRQLSGLQFAAFLKTEMAHRNAGLGRLTYEKLGRACGVSGKRLRQLADEKNAGNPSALTIRLVLFTLGYEVDSPEHDVVPHLQDKGAYSEGIHGKTRQRSGASNAPPTQRVS
;
A
#
# COMPACT_ATOMS: atom_id res chain seq x y z
N MET A 1 0.56 7.69 -21.81
CA MET A 1 -0.44 8.06 -20.78
C MET A 1 -0.78 6.83 -19.97
N THR A 2 -0.07 6.55 -18.88
CA THR A 2 -0.44 5.48 -17.93
C THR A 2 -1.55 6.02 -17.05
N GLY A 3 -2.80 5.71 -17.39
CA GLY A 3 -3.95 6.02 -16.54
C GLY A 3 -3.73 5.40 -15.17
N LYS A 4 -3.64 6.25 -14.14
CA LYS A 4 -3.42 5.83 -12.75
C LYS A 4 -4.67 5.10 -12.28
N THR A 5 -4.64 3.77 -12.24
CA THR A 5 -5.74 2.98 -11.67
C THR A 5 -5.62 3.03 -10.16
N ASN A 6 -6.54 3.75 -9.52
CA ASN A 6 -6.56 3.96 -8.08
C ASN A 6 -7.54 2.96 -7.43
N ILE A 7 -7.04 2.12 -6.52
CA ILE A 7 -7.85 1.11 -5.82
C ILE A 7 -7.91 1.48 -4.35
N ARG A 8 -9.13 1.78 -3.85
CA ARG A 8 -9.35 2.24 -2.48
C ARG A 8 -9.28 1.13 -1.45
N GLN A 9 -10.04 0.05 -1.62
CA GLN A 9 -10.01 -1.16 -0.78
C GLN A 9 -10.55 -2.36 -1.57
N LEU A 10 -10.06 -3.57 -1.28
CA LEU A 10 -10.55 -4.82 -1.85
C LEU A 10 -10.92 -5.78 -0.72
N SER A 11 -12.14 -6.31 -0.74
CA SER A 11 -12.50 -7.49 0.05
C SER A 11 -11.69 -8.71 -0.38
N GLY A 12 -11.66 -9.78 0.42
CA GLY A 12 -10.94 -11.01 0.06
C GLY A 12 -11.38 -11.60 -1.29
N LEU A 13 -12.69 -11.61 -1.57
CA LEU A 13 -13.23 -12.05 -2.86
C LEU A 13 -12.89 -11.10 -4.01
N GLN A 14 -12.96 -9.79 -3.78
CA GLN A 14 -12.57 -8.80 -4.79
C GLN A 14 -11.07 -8.90 -5.11
N PHE A 15 -10.25 -9.14 -4.09
CA PHE A 15 -8.81 -9.37 -4.26
C PHE A 15 -8.52 -10.65 -5.04
N ALA A 16 -9.22 -11.74 -4.75
CA ALA A 16 -9.09 -13.01 -5.47
C ALA A 16 -9.41 -12.84 -6.96
N ALA A 17 -10.55 -12.20 -7.27
CA ALA A 17 -10.97 -11.90 -8.64
C ALA A 17 -9.99 -10.97 -9.36
N PHE A 18 -9.55 -9.90 -8.68
CA PHE A 18 -8.52 -8.99 -9.19
C PHE A 18 -7.24 -9.74 -9.56
N LEU A 19 -6.72 -10.55 -8.63
CA LEU A 19 -5.44 -11.22 -8.79
C LEU A 19 -5.48 -12.23 -9.94
N LYS A 20 -6.59 -12.96 -10.11
CA LYS A 20 -6.79 -13.85 -11.27
C LYS A 20 -6.79 -13.08 -12.59
N THR A 21 -7.59 -12.02 -12.68
CA THR A 21 -7.72 -11.21 -13.89
C THR A 21 -6.39 -10.59 -14.28
N GLU A 22 -5.67 -10.01 -13.32
CA GLU A 22 -4.40 -9.34 -13.60
C GLU A 22 -3.31 -10.33 -13.98
N MET A 23 -3.27 -11.51 -13.35
CA MET A 23 -2.35 -12.59 -13.75
C MET A 23 -2.64 -13.08 -15.17
N ALA A 24 -3.91 -13.19 -15.57
CA ALA A 24 -4.28 -13.56 -16.93
C ALA A 24 -3.88 -12.46 -17.93
N HIS A 25 -4.16 -11.20 -17.62
CA HIS A 25 -3.82 -10.05 -18.45
C HIS A 25 -2.31 -9.91 -18.68
N ARG A 26 -1.49 -10.03 -17.62
CA ARG A 26 -0.02 -9.98 -17.71
C ARG A 26 0.57 -11.14 -18.49
N ASN A 27 -0.13 -12.28 -18.54
CA ASN A 27 0.28 -13.48 -19.25
C ASN A 27 -0.33 -13.60 -20.66
N ALA A 28 -1.09 -12.60 -21.12
CA ALA A 28 -1.62 -12.59 -22.49
C ALA A 28 -0.53 -12.35 -23.55
N GLY A 29 0.63 -11.84 -23.14
CA GLY A 29 1.80 -11.62 -24.01
C GLY A 29 2.87 -12.71 -23.91
N LEU A 30 4.10 -12.41 -24.37
CA LEU A 30 5.23 -13.35 -24.36
C LEU A 30 5.82 -13.63 -22.96
N GLY A 31 5.42 -12.86 -21.95
CA GLY A 31 5.86 -13.02 -20.57
C GLY A 31 5.02 -14.02 -19.78
N ARG A 32 5.66 -14.78 -18.87
CA ARG A 32 4.97 -15.65 -17.91
C ARG A 32 5.28 -15.23 -16.48
N LEU A 33 4.39 -14.43 -15.91
CA LEU A 33 4.30 -14.13 -14.49
C LEU A 33 3.62 -15.30 -13.77
N THR A 34 4.32 -15.89 -12.82
CA THR A 34 3.78 -16.94 -11.95
C THR A 34 3.58 -16.38 -10.54
N TYR A 35 2.71 -17.02 -9.74
CA TYR A 35 2.50 -16.63 -8.35
C TYR A 35 3.80 -16.69 -7.53
N GLU A 36 4.73 -17.59 -7.87
CA GLU A 36 6.04 -17.68 -7.21
C GLU A 36 6.97 -16.50 -7.54
N LYS A 37 6.89 -15.96 -8.77
CA LYS A 37 7.64 -14.76 -9.15
C LYS A 37 7.04 -13.51 -8.54
N LEU A 38 5.72 -13.35 -8.65
CA LEU A 38 5.00 -12.23 -8.04
C LEU A 38 5.18 -12.22 -6.53
N GLY A 39 5.03 -13.38 -5.89
CA GLY A 39 5.21 -13.54 -4.45
C GLY A 39 6.60 -13.12 -3.99
N ARG A 40 7.66 -13.59 -4.66
CA ARG A 40 9.04 -13.15 -4.35
C ARG A 40 9.20 -11.64 -4.47
N ALA A 41 8.60 -11.02 -5.49
CA ALA A 41 8.71 -9.58 -5.71
C ALA A 41 7.95 -8.73 -4.67
N CYS A 42 6.88 -9.26 -4.06
CA CYS A 42 6.10 -8.55 -3.04
C CYS A 42 6.34 -9.03 -1.60
N GLY A 43 7.28 -9.97 -1.38
CA GLY A 43 7.59 -10.50 -0.05
C GLY A 43 6.54 -11.49 0.50
N VAL A 44 5.71 -12.09 -0.35
CA VAL A 44 4.65 -13.05 0.03
C VAL A 44 4.94 -14.40 -0.62
N SER A 45 4.67 -15.53 0.05
CA SER A 45 4.90 -16.82 -0.60
C SER A 45 3.96 -17.03 -1.80
N GLY A 46 4.48 -17.62 -2.88
CA GLY A 46 3.66 -17.94 -4.06
C GLY A 46 2.49 -18.89 -3.73
N LYS A 47 2.69 -19.80 -2.78
CA LYS A 47 1.63 -20.67 -2.22
C LYS A 47 0.52 -19.84 -1.59
N ARG A 48 0.87 -18.82 -0.79
CA ARG A 48 -0.11 -17.93 -0.16
C ARG A 48 -0.87 -17.11 -1.20
N LEU A 49 -0.20 -16.58 -2.22
CA LEU A 49 -0.89 -15.85 -3.30
C LEU A 49 -1.85 -16.76 -4.08
N ARG A 50 -1.45 -18.01 -4.36
CA ARG A 50 -2.32 -18.98 -5.03
C ARG A 50 -3.57 -19.31 -4.19
N GLN A 51 -3.43 -19.43 -2.88
CA GLN A 51 -4.57 -19.59 -1.96
C GLN A 51 -5.48 -18.36 -1.96
N LEU A 52 -4.90 -17.16 -1.91
CA LEU A 52 -5.66 -15.91 -1.93
C LEU A 52 -6.37 -15.67 -3.27
N ALA A 53 -5.85 -16.22 -4.36
CA ALA A 53 -6.49 -16.17 -5.68
C ALA A 53 -7.65 -17.16 -5.83
N ASP A 54 -7.73 -18.20 -5.00
CA ASP A 54 -8.80 -19.20 -5.06
C ASP A 54 -10.06 -18.67 -4.41
N GLU A 55 -11.03 -18.20 -5.20
CA GLU A 55 -12.32 -17.67 -4.73
C GLU A 55 -13.08 -18.60 -3.76
N LYS A 56 -12.91 -19.92 -3.87
CA LYS A 56 -13.58 -20.88 -2.96
C LYS A 56 -12.90 -20.96 -1.59
N ASN A 57 -11.60 -20.63 -1.54
CA ASN A 57 -10.76 -20.67 -0.35
C ASN A 57 -10.10 -19.30 -0.10
N ALA A 58 -10.74 -18.22 -0.55
CA ALA A 58 -10.22 -16.87 -0.50
C ALA A 58 -10.19 -16.44 0.96
N GLY A 59 -9.15 -16.87 1.66
CA GLY A 59 -8.89 -16.41 3.02
C GLY A 59 -8.75 -14.89 3.00
N ASN A 60 -9.05 -14.22 4.11
CA ASN A 60 -8.95 -12.78 4.16
C ASN A 60 -7.47 -12.35 4.04
N PRO A 61 -7.05 -11.71 2.93
CA PRO A 61 -5.72 -11.12 2.86
C PRO A 61 -5.64 -9.94 3.82
N SER A 62 -4.47 -9.74 4.44
CA SER A 62 -4.25 -8.51 5.22
C SER A 62 -4.19 -7.31 4.28
N ALA A 63 -4.58 -6.13 4.76
CA ALA A 63 -4.46 -4.88 4.00
C ALA A 63 -3.02 -4.66 3.47
N LEU A 64 -2.02 -5.03 4.28
CA LEU A 64 -0.61 -5.00 3.87
C LEU A 64 -0.34 -5.91 2.66
N THR A 65 -0.88 -7.14 2.65
CA THR A 65 -0.71 -8.08 1.53
C THR A 65 -1.30 -7.51 0.25
N ILE A 66 -2.51 -6.95 0.33
CA ILE A 66 -3.19 -6.33 -0.81
C ILE A 66 -2.32 -5.19 -1.36
N ARG A 67 -1.87 -4.29 -0.49
CA ARG A 67 -1.04 -3.13 -0.86
C ARG A 67 0.28 -3.53 -1.51
N LEU A 68 1.00 -4.50 -0.93
CA LEU A 68 2.26 -4.98 -1.47
C LEU A 68 2.08 -5.55 -2.88
N VAL A 69 1.04 -6.37 -3.10
CA VAL A 69 0.74 -6.94 -4.41
C VAL A 69 0.37 -5.86 -5.42
N LEU A 70 -0.51 -4.92 -5.05
CA LEU A 70 -0.90 -3.80 -5.90
C LEU A 70 0.30 -2.94 -6.30
N PHE A 71 1.14 -2.57 -5.32
CA PHE A 71 2.36 -1.79 -5.56
C PHE A 71 3.34 -2.53 -6.49
N THR A 72 3.60 -3.82 -6.25
CA THR A 72 4.47 -4.63 -7.11
C THR A 72 3.92 -4.74 -8.55
N LEU A 73 2.61 -4.71 -8.73
CA LEU A 73 1.97 -4.70 -10.05
C LEU A 73 1.91 -3.28 -10.67
N GLY A 74 2.33 -2.24 -9.96
CA GLY A 74 2.39 -0.86 -10.45
C GLY A 74 1.10 -0.06 -10.25
N TYR A 75 0.21 -0.50 -9.37
CA TYR A 75 -1.00 0.24 -8.99
C TYR A 75 -0.70 1.23 -7.86
N GLU A 76 -1.30 2.42 -7.94
CA GLU A 76 -1.34 3.37 -6.82
C GLU A 76 -2.53 3.02 -5.91
N VAL A 77 -2.29 2.95 -4.60
CA VAL A 77 -3.32 2.72 -3.59
C VAL A 77 -3.58 4.05 -2.88
N ASP A 78 -4.79 4.59 -3.00
CA ASP A 78 -5.17 5.79 -2.24
C ASP A 78 -5.17 5.51 -0.74
N SER A 79 -4.54 6.42 0.01
CA SER A 79 -4.64 6.56 1.46
C SER A 79 -4.08 5.40 2.31
N PRO A 80 -2.75 5.19 2.31
CA PRO A 80 -2.11 4.27 3.24
C PRO A 80 -2.40 4.62 4.72
N GLU A 81 -2.63 5.89 5.02
CA GLU A 81 -2.99 6.46 6.32
C GLU A 81 -4.27 5.86 6.92
N HIS A 82 -5.28 5.55 6.09
CA HIS A 82 -6.62 5.23 6.58
C HIS A 82 -6.74 3.84 7.19
N ASP A 83 -5.84 2.89 6.90
CA ASP A 83 -5.83 1.57 7.59
C ASP A 83 -4.84 1.51 8.76
N VAL A 84 -3.79 2.35 8.75
CA VAL A 84 -2.73 2.30 9.76
C VAL A 84 -3.11 3.09 11.00
N VAL A 85 -3.69 4.28 10.84
CA VAL A 85 -4.05 5.14 11.98
C VAL A 85 -5.10 4.47 12.88
N PRO A 86 -6.23 3.95 12.36
CA PRO A 86 -7.21 3.27 13.22
C PRO A 86 -6.64 2.02 13.90
N HIS A 87 -5.78 1.26 13.21
CA HIS A 87 -5.15 0.07 13.78
C HIS A 87 -4.15 0.39 14.90
N LEU A 88 -3.38 1.45 14.74
CA LEU A 88 -2.46 1.93 15.78
C LEU A 88 -3.24 2.51 16.97
N GLN A 89 -4.37 3.18 16.73
CA GLN A 89 -5.25 3.69 17.79
C GLN A 89 -5.89 2.55 18.58
N ASP A 90 -6.43 1.54 17.90
CA ASP A 90 -7.03 0.35 18.50
C ASP A 90 -6.04 -0.42 19.40
N LYS A 91 -4.76 -0.48 18.98
CA LYS A 91 -3.68 -1.11 19.76
C LYS A 91 -3.01 -0.21 20.79
N GLY A 92 -3.48 1.03 20.97
CA GLY A 92 -2.85 2.02 21.86
C GLY A 92 -1.41 2.41 21.47
N ALA A 93 -0.99 2.09 20.25
CA ALA A 93 0.34 2.35 19.72
C ALA A 93 0.42 3.65 18.90
N TYR A 94 -0.69 4.38 18.78
CA TYR A 94 -0.72 5.65 18.07
C TYR A 94 -0.14 6.79 18.92
N SER A 95 1.00 7.33 18.48
CA SER A 95 1.58 8.59 18.93
C SER A 95 1.31 9.71 17.92
N GLU A 96 0.62 10.77 18.33
CA GLU A 96 0.31 11.93 17.49
C GLU A 96 1.57 12.70 17.03
N GLY A 97 2.64 12.69 17.84
CA GLY A 97 3.92 13.32 17.48
C GLY A 97 4.69 12.59 16.37
N ILE A 98 4.42 11.29 16.15
CA ILE A 98 5.11 10.44 15.18
C ILE A 98 4.21 10.13 13.98
N HIS A 99 2.91 9.90 14.23
CA HIS A 99 1.93 9.42 13.25
C HIS A 99 0.83 10.45 12.93
N GLY A 100 0.78 11.58 13.64
CA GLY A 100 -0.09 12.69 13.26
C GLY A 100 0.42 13.36 11.97
N LYS A 101 -0.46 14.11 11.30
CA LYS A 101 -0.02 15.00 10.20
C LYS A 101 1.05 15.90 10.76
N THR A 102 2.29 15.70 10.32
CA THR A 102 3.44 16.51 10.74
C THR A 102 3.05 17.97 10.64
N ARG A 103 2.97 18.66 11.79
CA ARG A 103 2.75 20.11 11.83
C ARG A 103 3.74 20.72 10.86
N GLN A 104 3.24 21.49 9.88
CA GLN A 104 4.11 22.37 9.10
C GLN A 104 5.01 23.10 10.09
N ARG A 105 6.33 22.92 9.95
CA ARG A 105 7.28 23.79 10.65
C ARG A 105 6.96 25.21 10.15
N SER A 106 6.21 25.98 10.93
CA SER A 106 6.21 27.42 10.81
C SER A 106 7.66 27.83 11.01
N GLY A 107 8.32 28.20 9.91
CA GLY A 107 9.64 28.81 9.94
C GLY A 107 9.51 30.13 10.67
N ALA A 108 9.64 30.11 11.99
CA ALA A 108 9.90 31.29 12.78
C ALA A 108 11.33 31.70 12.46
N SER A 109 11.46 32.64 11.53
CA SER A 109 12.64 33.45 11.29
C SER A 109 12.99 34.21 12.58
N ASN A 110 13.70 33.54 13.49
CA ASN A 110 14.40 34.19 14.59
C ASN A 110 15.79 34.60 14.12
N ALA A 111 15.85 35.66 13.31
CA ALA A 111 17.07 36.46 13.20
C ALA A 111 17.13 37.38 14.43
N PRO A 112 18.23 37.42 15.21
CA PRO A 112 18.38 38.43 16.25
C PRO A 112 18.54 39.82 15.61
N PRO A 113 18.04 40.90 16.23
CA PRO A 113 18.20 42.24 15.69
C PRO A 113 19.66 42.67 15.84
N THR A 114 20.36 42.84 14.71
CA THR A 114 21.66 43.49 14.67
C THR A 114 21.48 44.97 15.00
N GLN A 115 21.78 45.37 16.24
CA GLN A 115 21.94 46.78 16.59
C GLN A 115 23.21 47.32 15.90
N ARG A 116 23.03 48.17 14.88
CA ARG A 116 24.07 49.10 14.44
C ARG A 116 24.07 50.27 15.42
N VAL A 117 25.19 50.45 16.12
CA VAL A 117 25.48 51.68 16.86
C VAL A 117 26.37 52.53 15.96
N SER A 118 25.94 53.78 15.75
CA SER A 118 26.70 54.84 15.06
C SER A 118 27.78 55.43 15.97
#